data_AF-A0A1E5A2R0-F1
#
_entry.id   AF-A0A1E5A2R0-F1
#
_cell.length_a   1.000
_cell.length_b   1.000
_cell.length_c   1.000
_cell.angle_alpha   90.00
_cell.angle_beta   90.00
_cell.angle_gamma   90.00
#
_symmetry.space_group_name_H-M   'P 1'
#
loop_
_entity.id
_entity.type
_entity.pdbx_description
1 polymer ?
#
loop_
_entity_poly.entity_id
_entity_poly.type
_entity_poly.pdbx_seq_one_letter_code
_entity_poly.pdbx_strand_id
1 'polypeptide(L)'
;MKKAAAKSKEVPYDLVYVADSPLHGKGMFAKKKIKADITLGKLEGNPTRKDGIYVLWLTATKGLEVTNDFRFINHSSDPNCALTDTEVITLKAIKPDEELTHDYGW
;
A
#
# COMPACT_ATOMS: atom_id res chain seq x y z
N MET A 1 29.90 18.07 5.14
CA MET A 1 29.24 16.97 4.40
C MET A 1 27.74 17.15 4.51
N LYS A 2 27.05 17.48 3.40
CA LYS A 2 25.59 17.64 3.41
C LYS A 2 24.96 16.24 3.35
N LYS A 3 24.35 15.76 4.43
CA LYS A 3 23.40 14.64 4.34
C LYS A 3 22.23 15.14 3.49
N ALA A 4 22.05 14.56 2.31
CA ALA A 4 20.82 14.74 1.57
C ALA A 4 19.68 14.12 2.40
N ALA A 5 18.73 14.94 2.84
CA ALA A 5 17.46 14.43 3.33
C ALA A 5 16.78 13.70 2.16
N ALA A 6 16.47 12.42 2.34
CA ALA A 6 15.76 11.65 1.34
C ALA A 6 14.39 12.29 1.12
N LYS A 7 14.15 12.79 -0.10
CA LYS A 7 12.84 13.31 -0.51
C LYS A 7 11.78 12.24 -0.25
N SER A 8 10.65 12.64 0.35
CA SER A 8 9.40 11.88 0.31
C SER A 8 9.12 11.52 -1.15
N LYS A 9 8.94 10.23 -1.42
CA LYS A 9 8.60 9.76 -2.76
C LYS A 9 7.14 9.39 -2.72
N GLU A 10 6.36 10.26 -3.34
CA GLU A 10 4.93 10.16 -3.60
C GLU A 10 4.56 8.76 -4.12
N VAL A 11 3.30 8.36 -3.88
CA VAL A 11 2.70 7.19 -4.52
C VAL A 11 3.00 7.25 -6.02
N PRO A 12 3.35 6.12 -6.68
CA PRO A 12 3.72 6.15 -8.08
C PRO A 12 2.46 6.32 -8.96
N TYR A 13 1.89 7.52 -8.99
CA TYR A 13 0.63 7.82 -9.68
C TYR A 13 0.67 7.54 -11.20
N ASP A 14 1.87 7.36 -11.78
CA ASP A 14 2.05 6.88 -13.15
C ASP A 14 1.86 5.36 -13.33
N LEU A 15 1.86 4.60 -12.24
CA LEU A 15 1.68 3.15 -12.17
C LEU A 15 0.32 2.75 -11.59
N VAL A 16 -0.30 3.57 -10.75
CA VAL A 16 -1.52 3.20 -10.02
C VAL A 16 -2.59 4.30 -10.09
N TYR A 17 -3.85 3.92 -9.86
CA TYR A 17 -4.97 4.83 -9.70
C TYR A 17 -5.94 4.30 -8.63
N VAL A 18 -6.79 5.17 -8.10
CA VAL A 18 -7.84 4.80 -7.13
C VAL A 18 -9.20 4.83 -7.84
N ALA A 19 -10.01 3.78 -7.64
CA ALA A 19 -11.36 3.68 -8.19
C ALA A 19 -12.29 2.92 -7.22
N ASP A 20 -13.58 2.80 -7.57
CA ASP A 20 -14.50 1.94 -6.82
C ASP A 20 -14.07 0.47 -6.94
N SER A 21 -14.00 -0.22 -5.81
CA SER A 21 -13.57 -1.60 -5.72
C SER A 21 -14.78 -2.55 -5.71
N PRO A 22 -14.71 -3.67 -6.44
CA PRO A 22 -15.68 -4.75 -6.29
C PRO A 22 -15.52 -5.51 -4.96
N LEU A 23 -14.38 -5.38 -4.27
CA LEU A 23 -14.13 -6.00 -2.96
C LEU A 23 -14.79 -5.19 -1.85
N HIS A 24 -14.40 -3.92 -1.71
CA HIS A 24 -14.91 -3.04 -0.67
C HIS A 24 -14.52 -1.57 -0.93
N GLY A 25 -15.51 -0.66 -0.90
CA GLY A 25 -15.27 0.78 -0.96
C GLY A 25 -14.42 1.22 -2.15
N LYS A 26 -13.30 1.88 -1.88
CA LYS A 26 -12.30 2.25 -2.89
C LYS A 26 -11.18 1.20 -2.92
N GLY A 27 -10.62 0.97 -4.10
CA GLY A 27 -9.45 0.13 -4.32
C GLY A 27 -8.34 0.89 -5.05
N MET A 28 -7.10 0.44 -4.89
CA MET A 28 -5.97 0.86 -5.69
C MET A 28 -5.74 -0.14 -6.82
N PHE A 29 -5.61 0.34 -8.05
CA PHE A 29 -5.50 -0.47 -9.25
C PHE A 29 -4.25 -0.12 -10.05
N ALA A 30 -3.71 -1.10 -10.77
CA ALA A 30 -2.57 -0.86 -11.65
C ALA A 30 -3.02 -0.17 -12.95
N LYS A 31 -2.47 1.00 -13.26
CA LYS A 31 -2.70 1.73 -14.52
C LYS A 31 -2.05 1.04 -15.72
N LYS A 32 -0.99 0.27 -15.47
CA LYS A 32 -0.22 -0.47 -16.47
C LYS A 32 0.43 -1.68 -15.79
N LYS A 33 0.98 -2.60 -16.59
CA LYS A 33 1.66 -3.78 -16.06
C LYS A 33 2.76 -3.37 -15.06
N ILE A 34 2.71 -3.96 -13.87
CA ILE A 34 3.71 -3.82 -12.81
C ILE A 34 4.45 -5.15 -12.66
N LYS A 35 5.78 -5.09 -12.51
CA LYS A 35 6.60 -6.30 -12.30
C LYS A 35 6.43 -6.83 -10.87
N ALA A 36 6.67 -8.13 -10.69
CA ALA A 36 6.87 -8.71 -9.36
C ALA A 36 8.15 -8.15 -8.72
N ASP A 37 8.25 -8.27 -7.40
CA ASP A 37 9.43 -7.97 -6.59
C ASP A 37 9.94 -6.53 -6.73
N ILE A 38 9.03 -5.56 -6.90
CA ILE A 38 9.38 -4.13 -6.89
C ILE A 38 8.76 -3.41 -5.71
N THR A 39 9.51 -2.47 -5.15
CA THR A 39 8.97 -1.47 -4.22
C THR A 39 8.18 -0.43 -4.99
N LEU A 40 6.87 -0.32 -4.70
CA LEU A 40 6.00 0.70 -5.29
C LEU A 40 6.21 2.07 -4.66
N GLY A 41 6.43 2.12 -3.35
CA GLY A 41 6.60 3.37 -2.63
C GLY A 41 6.58 3.16 -1.12
N LYS A 42 6.68 4.27 -0.39
CA LYS A 42 6.66 4.27 1.06
C LYS A 42 5.25 4.47 1.60
N LEU A 43 4.94 3.79 2.69
CA LEU A 43 3.78 4.11 3.51
C LEU A 43 4.03 5.45 4.19
N GLU A 44 3.04 6.32 4.11
CA GLU A 44 3.00 7.56 4.88
C GLU A 44 1.81 7.47 5.82
N GLY A 45 2.02 7.87 7.08
CA GLY A 45 0.98 7.76 8.08
C GLY A 45 1.41 8.28 9.44
N ASN A 46 0.44 8.32 10.34
CA ASN A 46 0.65 8.72 11.72
C ASN A 46 0.75 7.49 12.61
N PRO A 47 1.78 7.36 13.47
CA PRO A 47 1.80 6.32 14.48
C PRO A 47 0.57 6.40 15.37
N THR A 48 -0.08 5.25 15.59
CA THR A 48 -1.31 5.18 16.40
C THR A 48 -1.32 3.94 17.29
N ARG A 49 -2.17 3.99 18.31
CA ARG A 49 -2.54 2.85 19.17
C ARG A 49 -4.05 2.62 19.17
N LYS A 50 -4.77 3.36 18.34
CA LYS A 50 -6.23 3.28 18.20
C LYS A 50 -6.53 2.55 16.90
N ASP A 51 -7.59 1.76 16.95
CA ASP A 51 -8.10 1.09 15.76
C ASP A 51 -8.78 2.10 14.82
N GLY A 52 -8.86 1.73 13.53
CA GLY A 52 -9.44 2.56 12.49
C GLY A 52 -9.34 1.91 11.12
N ILE A 53 -10.20 2.33 10.20
CA ILE A 53 -10.36 1.71 8.88
C ILE A 53 -9.11 1.76 7.99
N TYR A 54 -8.16 2.65 8.29
CA TYR A 54 -6.89 2.80 7.56
C TYR A 54 -5.66 2.49 8.43
N VAL A 55 -5.87 1.80 9.56
CA VAL A 55 -4.77 1.45 10.48
C VAL A 55 -4.14 0.14 10.05
N LEU A 56 -2.86 0.20 9.68
CA LEU A 56 -2.01 -0.98 9.53
C LEU A 56 -1.38 -1.31 10.89
N TRP A 57 -1.68 -2.49 11.43
CA TRP A 57 -1.04 -2.97 12.66
C TRP A 57 0.34 -3.57 12.36
N LEU A 58 1.40 -2.89 12.77
CA LEU A 58 2.80 -3.33 12.61
C LEU A 58 3.22 -4.32 13.70
N THR A 59 2.67 -4.15 14.90
CA THR A 59 2.79 -5.08 16.02
C THR A 59 1.47 -5.10 16.80
N ALA A 60 1.37 -5.99 17.79
CA ALA A 60 0.21 -6.06 18.69
C ALA A 60 -0.17 -4.74 19.40
N THR A 61 0.69 -3.73 19.43
CA THR A 61 0.39 -2.44 20.10
C THR A 61 0.80 -1.21 19.30
N LYS A 62 1.38 -1.37 18.11
CA LYS A 62 1.83 -0.27 17.26
C LYS A 62 1.10 -0.35 15.93
N GLY A 63 0.27 0.64 15.66
CA GLY A 63 -0.36 0.84 14.37
C GLY A 63 0.24 2.05 13.63
N LEU A 64 0.02 2.08 12.33
CA LEU A 64 0.24 3.24 11.46
C LEU A 64 -1.10 3.56 10.80
N GLU A 65 -1.68 4.72 11.10
CA GLU A 65 -2.82 5.24 10.35
C GLU A 65 -2.32 5.77 9.01
N VAL A 66 -2.55 5.02 7.94
CA VAL A 66 -2.01 5.32 6.61
C VAL A 66 -2.75 6.52 6.01
N THR A 67 -2.00 7.54 5.62
CA THR A 67 -2.55 8.82 5.13
C THR A 67 -2.41 9.01 3.63
N ASN A 68 -1.48 8.31 2.97
CA ASN A 68 -1.38 8.34 1.51
C ASN A 68 -2.30 7.29 0.86
N ASP A 69 -2.40 7.32 -0.46
CA ASP A 69 -3.36 6.51 -1.20
C ASP A 69 -3.15 4.99 -1.07
N PHE A 70 -2.01 4.53 -0.55
CA PHE A 70 -1.82 3.12 -0.23
C PHE A 70 -2.82 2.59 0.80
N ARG A 71 -3.52 3.47 1.54
CA ARG A 71 -4.67 3.10 2.40
C ARG A 71 -5.85 2.46 1.64
N PHE A 72 -5.87 2.54 0.31
CA PHE A 72 -6.89 1.91 -0.54
C PHE A 72 -6.46 0.55 -1.10
N ILE A 73 -5.32 0.00 -0.67
CA ILE A 73 -4.96 -1.39 -0.99
C ILE A 73 -5.82 -2.31 -0.11
N ASN A 74 -6.74 -3.03 -0.72
CA ASN A 74 -7.71 -3.87 -0.02
C ASN A 74 -7.14 -5.24 0.40
N HIS A 75 -7.92 -5.98 1.18
CA HIS A 75 -7.58 -7.34 1.59
C HIS A 75 -7.79 -8.39 0.48
N SER A 76 -6.88 -9.36 0.38
CA SER A 76 -7.11 -10.64 -0.29
C SER A 76 -6.32 -11.75 0.42
N SER A 77 -6.86 -12.97 0.45
CA SER A 77 -6.15 -14.17 0.92
C SER A 77 -5.15 -14.74 -0.11
N ASP A 78 -5.20 -14.29 -1.36
CA ASP A 78 -4.17 -14.51 -2.39
C ASP A 78 -3.65 -13.15 -2.91
N PRO A 79 -2.93 -12.39 -2.07
CA PRO A 79 -2.57 -11.01 -2.36
C PRO A 79 -1.53 -10.90 -3.48
N ASN A 80 -1.47 -9.74 -4.12
CA ASN A 80 -0.43 -9.39 -5.08
C ASN A 80 0.57 -8.34 -4.56
N CYS A 81 0.34 -7.82 -3.35
CA CYS A 81 1.25 -6.91 -2.64
C CYS A 81 1.46 -7.35 -1.18
N ALA A 82 2.58 -6.91 -0.60
CA ALA A 82 2.84 -6.90 0.82
C ALA A 82 3.06 -5.47 1.32
N LEU A 83 2.44 -5.14 2.44
CA LEU A 83 2.73 -3.93 3.20
C LEU A 83 3.70 -4.30 4.33
N THR A 84 4.89 -3.73 4.27
CA THR A 84 5.89 -3.83 5.34
C THR A 84 5.72 -2.68 6.32
N ASP A 85 6.64 -2.54 7.29
CA ASP A 85 6.64 -1.40 8.21
C ASP A 85 6.77 -0.04 7.52
N THR A 86 7.33 0.00 6.31
CA THR A 86 7.67 1.26 5.64
C THR A 86 7.28 1.35 4.17
N GLU A 87 7.00 0.22 3.51
CA GLU A 87 6.93 0.14 2.04
C GLU A 87 5.87 -0.84 1.55
N VAL A 88 5.37 -0.58 0.35
CA VAL A 88 4.53 -1.50 -0.44
C VAL A 88 5.39 -2.20 -1.48
N ILE A 89 5.37 -3.53 -1.48
CA ILE A 89 6.15 -4.38 -2.39
C ILE A 89 5.21 -5.29 -3.18
N THR A 90 5.42 -5.44 -4.49
CA THR A 90 4.67 -6.41 -5.29
C THR A 90 5.20 -7.84 -5.09
N LEU A 91 4.30 -8.79 -4.87
CA LEU A 91 4.61 -10.22 -4.69
C LEU A 91 4.56 -10.99 -6.02
N LYS A 92 3.73 -10.53 -6.95
CA LYS A 92 3.57 -11.08 -8.30
C LYS A 92 3.38 -9.95 -9.31
N ALA A 93 3.53 -10.25 -10.59
CA ALA A 93 3.29 -9.27 -11.64
C ALA A 93 1.79 -8.90 -11.66
N ILE A 94 1.49 -7.61 -11.74
CA ILE A 94 0.13 -7.06 -11.69
C ILE A 94 -0.25 -6.57 -13.08
N LYS A 95 -1.40 -7.01 -13.60
CA LYS A 95 -1.89 -6.63 -14.92
C LYS A 95 -2.50 -5.21 -14.87
N PRO A 96 -2.61 -4.52 -16.03
CA PRO A 96 -3.44 -3.32 -16.10
C PRO A 96 -4.85 -3.62 -15.56
N ASP A 97 -5.39 -2.67 -14.80
CA ASP A 97 -6.70 -2.67 -14.14
C ASP A 97 -6.90 -3.79 -13.10
N GLU A 98 -5.84 -4.52 -12.74
CA GLU A 98 -5.86 -5.45 -11.62
C GLU A 98 -5.73 -4.68 -10.30
N GLU A 99 -6.57 -5.04 -9.32
CA GLU A 99 -6.57 -4.43 -7.99
C GLU A 99 -5.35 -4.89 -7.17
N LEU A 100 -4.67 -3.93 -6.56
CA LEU A 100 -3.61 -4.19 -5.59
C LEU A 100 -4.25 -4.61 -4.28
N THR A 101 -3.82 -5.74 -3.75
CA THR A 101 -4.33 -6.31 -2.50
C THR A 101 -3.21 -6.82 -1.62
N HIS A 102 -3.42 -6.79 -0.30
CA HIS A 102 -2.51 -7.36 0.68
C HIS A 102 -3.22 -8.28 1.67
N ASP A 103 -2.48 -9.14 2.34
CA ASP A 103 -3.03 -9.93 3.43
C ASP A 103 -3.13 -9.06 4.70
N TYR A 104 -4.30 -9.06 5.33
CA TYR A 104 -4.54 -8.33 6.59
C TYR A 104 -4.06 -9.14 7.80
N GLY A 105 -3.67 -10.41 7.61
CA GLY A 105 -3.20 -11.31 8.66
C GLY A 105 -4.31 -11.80 9.58
N TRP A 106 -5.54 -11.91 9.06
CA TRP A 106 -6.72 -12.44 9.75
C TRP A 106 -6.74 -13.97 9.76
#